data_AF-X1P4T7-F1
#
_entry.id   AF-X1P4T7-F1
#
_cell.length_a   1.000
_cell.length_b   1.000
_cell.length_c   1.000
_cell.angle_alpha   90.00
_cell.angle_beta   90.00
_cell.angle_gamma   90.00
#
_symmetry.space_group_name_H-M   'P 1'
#
loop_
_entity.id
_entity.type
_entity.pdbx_description
1 polymer ?
#
loop_
_entity_poly.entity_id
_entity_poly.type
_entity_poly.pdbx_seq_one_letter_code
_entity_poly.pdbx_strand_id
1 'polypeptide(L)'
;LSEVTGYSRAYLSRVATGNQAPSEPFIALCCHNLKEPQEELFRLIELQKGSMRPAHPHTLTQDLLETVDELASQLTKAELRIKALEDELKQYS
;
A
#
# COMPACT_ATOMS: atom_id res chain seq x y z
N LEU A 1 16.56 -1.32 -25.29
CA LEU A 1 16.59 -0.88 -23.87
C LEU A 1 17.67 -1.59 -23.07
N SER A 2 17.70 -2.92 -22.92
CA SER A 2 18.72 -3.61 -22.09
C SER A 2 20.17 -3.27 -22.48
N GLU A 3 20.46 -3.24 -23.77
CA GLU A 3 21.79 -2.90 -24.30
C GLU A 3 22.14 -1.40 -24.19
N VAL A 4 21.12 -0.54 -24.11
CA VAL A 4 21.27 0.92 -24.04
C VAL A 4 21.34 1.40 -22.60
N THR A 5 20.60 0.74 -21.70
CA THR A 5 20.47 1.14 -20.31
C THR A 5 21.36 0.33 -19.36
N GLY A 6 21.92 -0.80 -19.82
CA GLY A 6 22.69 -1.73 -18.99
C GLY A 6 21.84 -2.55 -18.01
N TYR A 7 20.54 -2.31 -17.94
CA TYR A 7 19.64 -3.06 -17.05
C TYR A 7 19.27 -4.41 -17.65
N SER A 8 19.11 -5.41 -16.77
CA SER A 8 18.74 -6.76 -17.17
C SER A 8 17.36 -6.82 -17.81
N ARG A 9 17.15 -7.75 -18.75
CA ARG A 9 15.83 -7.98 -19.37
C ARG A 9 14.74 -8.28 -18.32
N ALA A 10 15.10 -8.97 -17.23
CA ALA A 10 14.18 -9.26 -16.14
C ALA A 10 13.75 -7.99 -15.38
N TYR A 11 14.65 -7.03 -15.18
CA TYR A 11 14.31 -5.73 -14.60
C TYR A 11 13.39 -4.94 -15.53
N LEU A 12 13.74 -4.84 -16.81
CA LEU A 12 12.94 -4.13 -17.81
C LEU A 12 11.55 -4.73 -17.97
N SER A 13 11.43 -6.06 -17.91
CA SER A 13 10.15 -6.75 -17.95
C SER A 13 9.27 -6.40 -16.74
N ARG A 14 9.84 -6.29 -15.54
CA ARG A 14 9.10 -5.90 -14.34
C ARG A 14 8.64 -4.45 -14.37
N VAL A 15 9.47 -3.56 -14.91
CA VAL A 15 9.11 -2.16 -15.12
C VAL A 15 8.00 -2.03 -16.16
N ALA A 16 8.13 -2.70 -17.32
CA ALA A 16 7.13 -2.66 -18.38
C ALA A 16 5.77 -3.26 -17.99
N THR A 17 5.78 -4.28 -17.12
CA THR A 17 4.54 -4.91 -16.61
C THR A 17 3.94 -4.18 -15.41
N GLY A 18 4.59 -3.11 -14.92
CA GLY A 18 4.14 -2.39 -13.72
C GLY A 18 4.33 -3.15 -12.41
N ASN A 19 4.97 -4.32 -12.44
CA ASN A 19 5.31 -5.10 -11.24
C ASN A 19 6.40 -4.44 -10.39
N GLN A 20 7.17 -3.50 -10.96
CA GLN A 20 8.19 -2.76 -10.24
C GLN A 20 8.25 -1.32 -10.76
N ALA A 21 8.26 -0.35 -9.85
CA ALA A 21 8.45 1.04 -10.22
C ALA A 21 9.86 1.26 -10.80
N PRO A 22 10.00 2.01 -11.91
CA PRO A 22 11.30 2.40 -12.42
C PRO A 22 12.05 3.24 -11.39
N SER A 23 13.34 2.96 -11.20
CA SER A 23 14.17 3.73 -10.27
C SER A 23 14.57 5.07 -10.89
N GLU A 24 14.78 6.09 -10.07
CA GLU A 24 15.19 7.44 -10.51
C GLU A 24 16.43 7.44 -11.45
N PRO A 25 17.50 6.64 -11.21
CA PRO A 25 18.61 6.54 -12.15
C PRO A 25 18.22 5.94 -13.51
N PHE A 26 17.26 5.01 -13.53
CA PHE A 26 16.76 4.39 -14.75
C PHE A 26 15.94 5.40 -15.55
N ILE A 27 15.13 6.22 -14.88
CA ILE A 27 14.35 7.29 -15.52
C ILE A 27 15.30 8.33 -16.12
N ALA A 28 16.31 8.81 -15.37
CA ALA A 28 17.29 9.76 -15.86
C ALA A 28 18.04 9.24 -17.11
N LEU A 29 18.43 7.97 -17.08
CA LEU A 29 19.11 7.31 -18.19
C LEU A 29 18.19 7.14 -19.42
N CYS A 30 16.91 6.83 -19.21
CA CYS A 30 15.91 6.79 -20.26
C CYS A 30 15.69 8.18 -20.87
N CYS A 31 15.57 9.23 -20.05
CA CYS A 31 15.43 10.61 -20.53
C CYS A 31 16.64 11.03 -21.38
N HIS A 32 17.85 10.73 -20.91
CA HIS A 32 19.08 11.06 -21.64
C HIS A 32 19.19 10.32 -22.98
N ASN A 33 18.80 9.04 -23.04
CA ASN A 33 18.91 8.23 -24.26
C ASN A 33 17.74 8.42 -25.24
N LEU A 34 16.53 8.66 -24.74
CA LEU A 34 15.33 8.82 -25.57
C LEU A 34 15.14 10.27 -26.04
N LYS A 35 15.89 11.24 -25.48
CA LYS A 35 15.75 12.68 -25.74
C LYS A 35 14.33 13.21 -25.55
N GLU A 36 13.52 12.49 -24.77
CA GLU A 36 12.17 12.90 -24.41
C GLU A 36 12.18 13.69 -23.10
N PRO A 37 11.29 14.69 -22.97
CA PRO A 37 11.21 15.49 -21.76
C PRO A 37 10.85 14.61 -20.56
N GLN A 38 11.67 14.71 -19.52
CA GLN A 38 11.54 13.98 -18.26
C GLN A 38 10.10 14.03 -17.70
N GLU A 39 9.43 15.17 -17.86
CA GLU A 39 8.06 15.40 -17.40
C GLU A 39 7.00 14.46 -18.02
N GLU A 40 7.17 14.00 -19.26
CA GLU A 40 6.20 13.07 -19.87
C GLU A 40 6.38 11.64 -19.34
N LEU A 41 7.63 11.21 -19.10
CA LEU A 41 7.94 9.93 -18.47
C LEU A 41 7.42 9.86 -17.02
N PHE A 42 7.56 10.94 -16.26
CA PHE A 42 7.01 11.02 -14.90
C PHE A 42 5.48 11.02 -14.88
N ARG A 43 4.82 11.74 -15.81
CA ARG A 43 3.34 11.71 -15.93
C ARG A 43 2.81 10.31 -16.20
N LEU A 44 3.49 9.50 -17.02
CA LEU A 44 3.07 8.12 -17.30
C LEU A 44 3.20 7.22 -16.06
N ILE A 45 4.24 7.42 -15.24
CA ILE A 45 4.41 6.69 -13.97
C ILE A 45 3.33 7.11 -12.96
N GLU A 46 3.01 8.41 -12.89
CA GLU A 46 1.94 8.92 -12.02
C GLU A 46 0.54 8.50 -12.50
N LEU A 47 0.30 8.46 -13.81
CA LEU A 47 -0.94 7.92 -14.38
C LEU A 47 -1.07 6.41 -14.13
N GLN A 48 0.04 5.66 -14.18
CA GLN A 48 0.05 4.25 -13.79
C GLN A 48 -0.25 4.07 -12.31
N LYS A 49 0.28 4.93 -11.43
CA LYS A 49 -0.09 4.93 -10.00
C LYS A 49 -1.57 5.25 -9.78
N GLY A 50 -2.17 6.11 -10.61
CA GLY A 50 -3.60 6.44 -10.57
C GLY A 50 -4.53 5.41 -11.22
N SER A 51 -4.04 4.63 -12.20
CA SER A 51 -4.82 3.62 -12.93
C SER A 51 -4.57 2.19 -12.45
N MET A 52 -3.72 2.00 -11.44
CA MET A 52 -3.69 0.78 -10.64
C MET A 52 -4.80 0.90 -9.59
N ARG A 53 -6.00 0.38 -9.91
CA ARG A 53 -6.71 -0.32 -8.85
C ARG A 53 -5.70 -1.35 -8.35
N PRO A 54 -5.24 -1.31 -7.09
CA PRO A 54 -4.53 -2.46 -6.58
C PRO A 54 -5.50 -3.63 -6.76
N ALA A 55 -5.10 -4.65 -7.51
CA ALA A 55 -5.63 -5.97 -7.26
C ALA A 55 -5.24 -6.24 -5.80
N HIS A 56 -6.12 -5.90 -4.85
CA HIS A 56 -5.82 -5.91 -3.43
C HIS A 56 -5.17 -7.25 -3.09
N PRO A 57 -3.86 -7.33 -2.79
CA PRO A 57 -3.49 -8.31 -1.80
C PRO A 57 -4.18 -7.82 -0.53
N HIS A 58 -4.96 -8.64 0.14
CA HIS A 58 -5.41 -8.27 1.50
C HIS A 58 -4.12 -8.06 2.29
N THR A 59 -3.73 -6.80 2.43
CA THR A 59 -2.49 -6.40 3.09
C THR A 59 -2.74 -6.61 4.55
N LEU A 60 -1.87 -7.34 5.25
CA LEU A 60 -1.89 -7.56 6.70
C LEU A 60 -2.28 -6.32 7.52
N THR A 61 -1.98 -5.12 7.03
CA THR A 61 -2.38 -3.83 7.61
C THR A 61 -3.89 -3.58 7.67
N GLN A 62 -4.67 -4.10 6.72
CA GLN A 62 -6.13 -3.98 6.67
C GLN A 62 -6.80 -4.98 7.61
N ASP A 63 -6.32 -6.23 7.63
CA ASP A 63 -6.71 -7.24 8.62
C ASP A 63 -6.37 -6.76 10.05
N LEU A 64 -5.18 -6.17 10.24
CA LEU A 64 -4.79 -5.57 11.52
C LEU A 64 -5.75 -4.43 11.92
N LEU A 65 -6.19 -3.60 10.98
CA LEU A 65 -7.13 -2.52 11.27
C LEU A 65 -8.50 -3.05 11.70
N GLU A 66 -9.03 -4.05 11.00
CA GLU A 66 -10.30 -4.70 11.38
C GLU A 66 -10.20 -5.39 12.74
N THR A 67 -9.08 -6.07 13.03
CA THR A 67 -8.88 -6.70 14.35
C THR A 67 -8.81 -5.67 15.48
N VAL A 68 -8.24 -4.47 15.22
CA VAL A 68 -8.20 -3.39 16.21
C VAL A 68 -9.59 -2.84 16.49
N ASP A 69 -10.41 -2.62 15.45
CA ASP A 69 -11.80 -2.16 15.60
C ASP A 69 -12.66 -3.20 16.33
N GLU A 70 -12.46 -4.48 16.05
CA GLU A 70 -13.16 -5.57 16.71
C GLU A 70 -12.74 -5.72 18.18
N LEU A 71 -11.45 -5.59 18.48
CA LEU A 71 -10.93 -5.56 19.85
C LEU A 71 -11.46 -4.36 20.65
N ALA A 72 -11.53 -3.18 20.02
CA ALA A 72 -12.10 -1.98 20.65
C ALA A 72 -13.58 -2.18 21.00
N SER A 73 -14.36 -2.74 20.06
CA SER A 73 -15.77 -3.06 20.28
C SER A 73 -15.98 -4.09 21.41
N GLN A 74 -15.13 -5.10 21.46
CA GLN A 74 -15.16 -6.11 22.54
C GLN A 74 -14.80 -5.50 23.89
N LEU A 75 -13.81 -4.61 23.94
CA LEU A 75 -13.42 -3.92 25.17
C LEU A 75 -14.56 -3.09 25.73
N THR A 76 -15.21 -2.26 24.91
CA THR A 76 -16.35 -1.44 25.35
C THR A 76 -17.50 -2.31 25.87
N LYS A 77 -17.76 -3.45 25.23
CA LYS A 77 -18.79 -4.39 25.69
C LYS A 77 -18.43 -5.00 27.04
N ALA A 78 -17.16 -5.35 27.26
CA ALA A 78 -16.68 -5.89 28.52
C ALA A 78 -16.77 -4.85 29.65
N GLU A 79 -16.38 -3.59 29.38
CA GLU A 79 -16.48 -2.49 30.35
C GLU A 79 -17.92 -2.26 30.82
N LEU A 80 -18.88 -2.24 29.89
CA LEU A 80 -20.30 -2.11 30.23
C LEU A 80 -20.80 -3.29 31.08
N ARG A 81 -20.34 -4.51 30.78
CA ARG A 81 -20.72 -5.70 31.53
C ARG A 81 -20.18 -5.69 32.95
N ILE A 82 -18.93 -5.25 33.13
CA ILE A 82 -18.33 -5.07 34.46
C ILE A 82 -19.15 -4.07 35.27
N LYS A 83 -19.46 -2.91 34.69
CA LYS A 83 -20.25 -1.88 35.36
C LYS A 83 -21.64 -2.38 35.79
N ALA A 84 -22.32 -3.14 34.93
CA ALA A 84 -23.61 -3.74 35.26
C ALA A 84 -23.51 -4.72 36.44
N LEU A 85 -22.46 -5.54 36.49
CA LEU A 85 -22.21 -6.47 37.59
C LEU A 85 -21.85 -5.73 38.89
N GLU A 86 -21.10 -4.64 38.82
CA GLU A 86 -20.80 -3.78 39.98
C GLU A 86 -22.07 -3.14 40.54
N ASP A 87 -22.97 -2.68 39.68
CA ASP A 87 -24.25 -2.11 40.09
C ASP A 87 -25.19 -3.17 40.68
N GLU A 88 -25.22 -4.39 40.13
CA GLU A 88 -25.91 -5.54 40.73
C GLU A 88 -25.33 -5.88 42.12
N LEU A 89 -24.00 -5.95 42.25
CA LEU A 89 -23.35 -6.26 43.52
C LEU A 89 -23.65 -5.20 44.59
N LYS A 90 -23.72 -3.91 44.21
CA LYS A 90 -24.14 -2.81 45.10
C LYS A 90 -25.59 -2.91 45.55
N GLN A 91 -26.48 -3.53 44.78
CA GLN A 91 -27.86 -3.75 45.21
C GLN A 91 -27.97 -4.86 46.27
N TYR A 92 -26.97 -5.74 46.37
CA TYR A 92 -26.91 -6.83 47.35
C TYR A 92 -26.00 -6.53 48.55
N SER A 93 -25.36 -5.36 48.62
CA SER A 93 -24.56 -4.88 49.74
C SER A 93 -25.30 -3.84 50.58
#